data_AF-A0A955B3E4-F1
#
_entry.id   AF-A0A955B3E4-F1
#
_cell.length_a   1.000
_cell.length_b   1.000
_cell.length_c   1.000
_cell.angle_alpha   90.00
_cell.angle_beta   90.00
_cell.angle_gamma   90.00
#
_symmetry.space_group_name_H-M   'P 1'
#
loop_
_entity.id
_entity.type
_entity.pdbx_description
1 polymer ?
#
loop_
_entity_poly.entity_id
_entity_poly.type
_entity_poly.pdbx_seq_one_letter_code
_entity_poly.pdbx_strand_id
1 'polypeptide(L)'
;RDVPVDATGGIDHVADPKLAGDANGAVELMHRLANSELVEQVFVRHAFRYWLGRNESLGDAASLQAAHRAYRASDGSMRELIVAILTSDSFLYRAITTNDHAQAP
;
A
#
# COMPACT_ATOMS: atom_id res chain seq x y z
N ARG A 1 22.40 -8.99 -33.57
CA ARG A 1 22.38 -7.50 -33.57
C ARG A 1 22.13 -7.10 -32.13
N ASP A 2 23.10 -6.46 -31.47
CA ASP A 2 22.88 -5.84 -30.17
C ASP A 2 22.31 -4.45 -30.40
N VAL A 3 21.04 -4.27 -30.05
CA VAL A 3 20.39 -2.96 -29.97
C VAL A 3 20.53 -2.51 -28.52
N PRO A 4 21.00 -1.28 -28.25
CA PRO A 4 21.09 -0.77 -26.89
C PRO A 4 19.70 -0.75 -26.24
N VAL A 5 19.64 -1.13 -24.96
CA VAL A 5 18.40 -1.06 -24.16
C VAL A 5 18.09 0.41 -23.91
N ASP A 6 16.90 0.84 -24.32
CA ASP A 6 16.31 2.10 -23.87
C ASP A 6 15.64 1.86 -22.52
N ALA A 7 16.19 2.49 -21.48
CA ALA A 7 15.68 2.41 -20.11
C ALA A 7 14.90 3.68 -19.70
N THR A 8 14.67 4.61 -20.61
CA THR A 8 13.90 5.82 -20.32
C THR A 8 12.42 5.47 -20.08
N GLY A 9 11.77 6.28 -19.25
CA GLY A 9 10.35 6.12 -18.91
C GLY A 9 9.86 7.31 -18.09
N GLY A 10 8.70 7.18 -17.44
CA GLY A 10 8.15 8.25 -16.63
C GLY A 10 6.94 7.82 -15.81
N ILE A 11 6.46 8.72 -14.95
CA ILE A 11 5.23 8.55 -14.19
C ILE A 11 4.21 9.58 -14.67
N ASP A 12 3.12 9.08 -15.22
CA ASP A 12 1.99 9.89 -15.69
C ASP A 12 0.73 9.64 -14.86
N HIS A 13 -0.29 10.49 -15.04
CA HIS A 13 -1.60 10.34 -14.42
C HIS A 13 -1.62 10.29 -12.89
N VAL A 14 -0.61 10.88 -12.25
CA VAL A 14 -0.57 11.08 -10.79
C VAL A 14 -0.84 12.54 -10.46
N ALA A 15 -1.57 12.76 -9.36
CA ALA A 15 -1.91 14.11 -8.91
C ALA A 15 -0.73 14.85 -8.26
N ASP A 16 0.28 14.12 -7.77
CA ASP A 16 1.47 14.69 -7.13
C ASP A 16 2.48 15.16 -8.20
N PRO A 17 2.70 16.47 -8.37
CA PRO A 17 3.63 16.99 -9.37
C PRO A 17 5.09 16.63 -9.09
N LYS A 18 5.45 16.31 -7.84
CA LYS A 18 6.82 15.88 -7.50
C LYS A 18 7.08 14.44 -7.96
N LEU A 19 6.01 13.65 -8.08
CA LEU A 19 6.08 12.27 -8.56
C LEU A 19 5.96 12.18 -10.08
N ALA A 20 5.23 13.08 -10.73
CA ALA A 20 4.99 13.06 -12.17
C ALA A 20 6.22 13.41 -13.03
N GLY A 21 6.32 12.84 -14.24
CA GLY A 21 7.32 13.19 -15.25
C GLY A 21 8.36 12.12 -15.53
N ASP A 22 9.31 12.45 -16.41
CA ASP A 22 10.29 11.52 -16.96
C ASP A 22 11.32 11.04 -15.93
N ALA A 23 11.84 9.83 -16.12
CA ALA A 23 12.91 9.23 -15.35
C ALA A 23 13.93 8.56 -16.28
N ASN A 24 15.20 8.77 -16.01
CA ASN A 24 16.30 8.20 -16.77
C ASN A 24 16.73 6.85 -16.17
N GLY A 25 15.95 5.81 -16.44
CA GLY A 25 16.22 4.46 -15.94
C GLY A 25 15.49 4.09 -14.66
N ALA A 26 15.55 2.78 -14.35
CA ALA A 26 14.84 2.20 -13.21
C ALA A 26 15.33 2.74 -11.85
N VAL A 27 16.61 3.09 -11.72
CA VAL A 27 17.19 3.55 -10.44
C VAL A 27 16.58 4.90 -10.04
N GLU A 28 16.56 5.87 -10.96
CA GLU A 28 15.94 7.17 -10.72
C GLU A 28 14.46 7.02 -10.42
N LEU A 29 13.74 6.22 -11.22
CA LEU A 29 12.33 5.93 -11.01
C LEU A 29 12.06 5.37 -9.61
N MET A 30 12.86 4.39 -9.16
CA MET A 30 12.72 3.79 -7.83
C MET A 30 12.97 4.80 -6.70
N HIS A 31 13.96 5.69 -6.85
CA HIS A 31 14.18 6.76 -5.86
C HIS A 31 13.00 7.72 -5.80
N ARG A 32 12.40 8.07 -6.95
CA ARG A 32 11.22 8.95 -6.98
C ARG A 32 10.01 8.30 -6.31
N LEU A 33 9.77 7.02 -6.59
CA LEU A 33 8.72 6.24 -5.94
C LEU A 33 8.94 6.12 -4.42
N ALA A 34 10.17 5.82 -4.00
CA ALA A 34 10.52 5.66 -2.58
C ALA A 34 10.38 6.95 -1.77
N ASN A 35 10.57 8.11 -2.39
CA ASN A 35 10.41 9.41 -1.75
C ASN A 35 8.97 9.97 -1.81
N SER A 36 8.02 9.23 -2.40
CA SER A 36 6.65 9.69 -2.54
C SER A 36 5.76 9.20 -1.41
N GLU A 37 5.18 10.14 -0.67
CA GLU A 37 4.16 9.82 0.33
C GLU A 37 2.94 9.13 -0.27
N LEU A 38 2.55 9.47 -1.50
CA LEU A 38 1.43 8.82 -2.19
C LEU A 38 1.72 7.33 -2.42
N VAL A 39 2.91 7.02 -2.93
CA VAL A 39 3.34 5.62 -3.17
C VAL A 39 3.40 4.86 -1.86
N GLU A 40 3.93 5.49 -0.80
CA GLU A 40 4.00 4.90 0.53
C GLU A 40 2.60 4.54 1.08
N GLN A 41 1.62 5.44 0.95
CA GLN A 41 0.24 5.17 1.39
C GLN A 41 -0.42 4.05 0.56
N VAL A 42 -0.15 3.99 -0.75
CA VAL A 42 -0.62 2.90 -1.62
C VAL A 42 0.00 1.57 -1.19
N PHE A 43 1.30 1.55 -0.90
CA PHE A 43 2.01 0.38 -0.42
C PHE A 43 1.42 -0.15 0.90
N VAL A 44 1.24 0.72 1.89
CA VAL A 44 0.64 0.35 3.20
C VAL A 44 -0.76 -0.22 3.02
N ARG A 45 -1.58 0.41 2.17
CA ARG A 45 -2.94 -0.05 1.86
C ARG A 45 -2.94 -1.41 1.15
N HIS A 46 -2.01 -1.64 0.23
CA HIS A 46 -1.86 -2.94 -0.42
C HIS A 46 -1.45 -4.02 0.58
N ALA A 47 -0.47 -3.75 1.45
CA ALA A 47 -0.07 -4.67 2.50
C ALA A 47 -1.24 -5.00 3.45
N PHE A 48 -2.00 -3.98 3.87
CA PHE A 48 -3.21 -4.16 4.68
C PHE A 48 -4.21 -5.12 4.01
N ARG A 49 -4.56 -4.88 2.75
CA ARG A 49 -5.49 -5.75 1.99
C ARG A 49 -4.98 -7.18 1.89
N TYR A 50 -3.69 -7.34 1.60
CA TYR A 50 -3.06 -8.66 1.46
C TYR A 50 -3.18 -9.46 2.76
N TRP A 51 -2.83 -8.86 3.91
CA TRP A 51 -2.84 -9.54 5.20
C TRP A 51 -4.24 -9.74 5.79
N LEU A 52 -5.20 -8.86 5.50
CA LEU A 52 -6.60 -9.06 5.91
C LEU A 52 -7.36 -9.99 4.96
N GLY A 53 -6.86 -10.21 3.75
CA GLY A 53 -7.53 -11.01 2.71
C GLY A 53 -8.84 -10.39 2.23
N ARG A 54 -8.98 -9.05 2.31
CA ARG A 54 -10.14 -8.28 1.84
C ARG A 54 -9.77 -6.84 1.52
N ASN A 55 -10.64 -6.15 0.79
CA ASN A 55 -10.56 -4.69 0.64
C ASN A 55 -10.83 -3.99 1.99
N GLU A 56 -10.23 -2.81 2.18
CA GLU A 56 -10.54 -1.94 3.30
C GLU A 56 -11.95 -1.35 3.19
N SER A 57 -12.52 -1.07 4.36
CA SER A 57 -13.80 -0.40 4.57
C SER A 57 -13.56 0.89 5.35
N LEU A 58 -14.59 1.72 5.50
CA LEU A 58 -14.50 2.94 6.31
C LEU A 58 -14.13 2.65 7.78
N GLY A 59 -14.52 1.49 8.31
CA GLY A 59 -14.18 1.07 9.67
C GLY A 59 -12.69 0.80 9.89
N ASP A 60 -11.92 0.60 8.81
CA ASP A 60 -10.49 0.28 8.88
C ASP A 60 -9.60 1.54 8.98
N ALA A 61 -10.19 2.74 8.94
CA ALA A 61 -9.45 4.00 8.86
C ALA A 61 -8.43 4.15 10.01
N ALA A 62 -8.83 3.84 11.25
CA ALA A 62 -7.96 3.96 12.41
C ALA A 62 -6.78 2.96 12.34
N SER A 63 -7.06 1.71 11.96
CA SER A 63 -6.04 0.66 11.82
C SER A 63 -5.06 0.96 10.68
N LEU A 64 -5.54 1.45 9.53
CA LEU A 64 -4.69 1.88 8.42
C LEU A 64 -3.77 3.06 8.82
N GLN A 65 -4.31 4.06 9.52
CA GLN A 65 -3.50 5.17 10.00
C GLN A 65 -2.45 4.73 11.03
N ALA A 66 -2.80 3.80 11.92
CA ALA A 66 -1.85 3.25 12.89
C ALA A 66 -0.73 2.45 12.19
N ALA A 67 -1.09 1.61 11.22
CA ALA A 67 -0.15 0.85 10.41
C ALA A 67 0.81 1.77 9.62
N HIS A 68 0.28 2.82 9.01
CA HIS A 68 1.09 3.83 8.29
C HIS A 68 2.05 4.56 9.22
N ARG A 69 1.59 4.99 10.40
CA ARG A 69 2.44 5.61 11.43
C ARG A 69 3.54 4.68 11.92
N ALA A 70 3.23 3.40 12.16
CA ALA A 70 4.22 2.42 12.61
C ALA A 70 5.30 2.20 11.54
N TYR A 71 4.91 2.13 10.26
CA TYR A 71 5.85 2.03 9.14
C TYR A 71 6.79 3.24 9.09
N ARG A 72 6.29 4.47 9.19
CA ARG A 72 7.14 5.68 9.16
C ARG A 72 8.03 5.84 10.39
N ALA A 73 7.49 5.61 11.58
CA ALA A 73 8.25 5.75 12.82
C ALA A 73 9.42 4.74 12.94
N SER A 74 9.38 3.67 12.13
CA SER A 74 10.39 2.62 12.08
C SER A 74 11.26 2.67 10.83
N ASP A 75 11.32 3.82 10.15
CA ASP A 75 12.11 4.03 8.93
C ASP A 75 11.77 3.03 7.81
N GLY A 76 10.47 2.78 7.62
CA GLY A 76 9.97 1.90 6.57
C GLY A 76 10.09 0.41 6.88
N SER A 77 10.11 0.01 8.15
CA SER A 77 10.20 -1.41 8.52
C SER A 77 8.93 -2.18 8.17
N MET A 78 9.06 -3.13 7.23
CA MET A 78 7.98 -4.06 6.88
C MET A 78 7.55 -4.91 8.09
N ARG A 79 8.48 -5.24 8.99
CA ARG A 79 8.17 -6.00 10.21
C ARG A 79 7.20 -5.22 11.09
N GLU A 80 7.49 -3.95 11.36
CA GLU A 80 6.64 -3.11 12.21
C GLU A 80 5.27 -2.85 11.57
N LEU A 81 5.24 -2.67 10.25
CA LEU A 81 3.99 -2.57 9.49
C LEU A 81 3.12 -3.82 9.69
N ILE A 82 3.69 -5.02 9.52
CA ILE A 82 2.95 -6.28 9.70
C ILE A 82 2.48 -6.43 11.15
N VAL A 83 3.34 -6.14 12.13
CA VAL A 83 2.95 -6.19 13.56
C VAL A 83 1.77 -5.26 13.83
N ALA A 84 1.80 -4.02 13.32
CA ALA A 84 0.71 -3.07 13.49
C ALA A 84 -0.60 -3.54 12.81
N ILE A 85 -0.52 -4.20 11.66
CA ILE A 85 -1.69 -4.78 10.99
C ILE A 85 -2.27 -5.93 11.81
N LEU A 86 -1.43 -6.91 12.19
CA LEU A 86 -1.88 -8.15 12.83
C LEU A 86 -2.33 -7.96 14.29
N THR A 87 -1.99 -6.84 14.91
CA THR A 87 -2.45 -6.46 16.26
C THR A 87 -3.58 -5.42 16.24
N SER A 88 -4.04 -5.02 15.05
CA SER A 88 -5.11 -4.02 14.91
C SER A 88 -6.51 -4.59 15.13
N ASP A 89 -7.45 -3.73 15.55
CA ASP A 89 -8.86 -4.08 15.67
C ASP A 89 -9.45 -4.64 14.36
N SER A 90 -9.06 -4.09 13.20
CA SER A 90 -9.48 -4.59 11.89
C SER A 90 -9.09 -6.05 11.62
N PHE A 91 -7.98 -6.51 12.21
CA PHE A 91 -7.54 -7.90 12.12
C PHE A 91 -8.19 -8.76 13.21
N LEU A 92 -8.16 -8.30 14.46
CA LEU A 92 -8.67 -9.04 15.63
C LEU A 92 -10.18 -9.29 15.56
N TYR A 93 -10.94 -8.30 15.14
CA TYR A 93 -12.40 -8.34 15.07
C TYR A 93 -12.89 -8.55 13.64
N ARG A 94 -12.24 -9.43 12.87
CA ARG A 94 -12.66 -9.74 11.50
C ARG A 94 -14.13 -10.13 11.49
N ALA A 95 -14.98 -9.20 11.07
CA ALA A 95 -16.41 -9.43 10.98
C ALA A 95 -16.62 -10.53 9.94
N ILE A 96 -17.11 -11.67 10.40
CA ILE A 96 -17.74 -12.64 9.54
C ILE A 96 -19.01 -11.95 9.09
N THR A 97 -19.06 -11.43 7.87
CA THR A 97 -20.36 -11.23 7.22
C THR A 97 -20.95 -12.62 7.10
N THR A 98 -21.76 -13.00 8.09
CA THR A 98 -22.67 -14.14 7.94
C THR A 98 -23.46 -13.87 6.68
N ASN A 99 -23.33 -14.74 5.69
CA ASN A 99 -24.13 -14.65 4.47
C ASN A 99 -25.60 -14.82 4.92
N ASP A 100 -26.34 -13.72 5.09
CA ASP A 100 -27.78 -13.71 5.39
C ASP A 100 -28.64 -14.20 4.21
N HIS A 101 -28.06 -15.02 3.33
CA HIS A 101 -28.72 -15.76 2.27
C HIS A 101 -28.88 -17.25 2.59
N ALA A 102 -28.67 -17.67 3.85
CA ALA A 102 -29.19 -18.96 4.30
C ALA A 102 -30.73 -18.87 4.31
N GLN A 103 -31.35 -19.24 3.19
CA GLN A 103 -32.78 -19.46 3.09
C GLN A 103 -33.25 -20.30 4.28
N ALA A 104 -34.18 -19.73 5.05
CA ALA A 104 -34.98 -20.46 6.01
C ALA A 104 -35.78 -21.57 5.29
N PRO A 105 -36.03 -22.73 5.94
CA PRO A 105 -36.73 -23.86 5.35
C PRO A 105 -38.16 -23.52 4.89
#